data_AF-A0A932Q5B5-F1
#
_entry.id   AF-A0A932Q5B5-F1
#
_cell.length_a   1.000
_cell.length_b   1.000
_cell.length_c   1.000
_cell.angle_alpha   90.00
_cell.angle_beta   90.00
_cell.angle_gamma   90.00
#
_symmetry.space_group_name_H-M   'P 1'
#
loop_
_entity.id
_entity.type
_entity.pdbx_description
1 polymer ?
#
loop_
_entity_poly.entity_id
_entity_poly.type
_entity_poly.pdbx_seq_one_letter_code
_entity_poly.pdbx_strand_id
1 'polypeptide(L)'
;MATTIDKTYSRKYLAPNFDPTSVKEVTAAYRELSARGLSDVNALEKWILDCEELSSAIEDRYSRAHVASTVNTTDEAAEKAYMQLVEEILPLTETFGFELNKKLIALPLT
;
A
#
# COMPACT_ATOMS: atom_id res chain seq x y z
N MET A 1 1.59 -12.58 -25.46
CA MET A 1 1.02 -13.27 -24.29
C MET A 1 1.35 -12.42 -23.07
N ALA A 2 0.36 -11.81 -22.42
CA ALA A 2 0.58 -11.06 -21.19
C ALA A 2 0.77 -12.08 -20.06
N THR A 3 2.00 -12.20 -19.56
CA THR A 3 2.31 -13.04 -18.41
C THR A 3 1.64 -12.42 -17.19
N THR A 4 0.52 -12.98 -16.75
CA THR A 4 -0.07 -12.64 -15.46
C THR A 4 0.89 -13.14 -14.38
N ILE A 5 1.74 -12.26 -13.86
CA ILE A 5 2.54 -12.56 -12.68
C ILE A 5 1.59 -12.57 -11.49
N ASP A 6 0.96 -13.72 -11.23
CA ASP A 6 0.20 -14.00 -10.02
C ASP A 6 1.16 -14.55 -8.97
N LYS A 7 2.03 -13.67 -8.45
CA LYS A 7 2.99 -14.03 -7.42
C LYS A 7 2.35 -13.81 -6.06
N THR A 8 1.79 -14.88 -5.50
CA THR A 8 1.21 -14.86 -4.15
C THR A 8 2.33 -14.86 -3.10
N TYR A 9 2.57 -13.71 -2.49
CA TYR A 9 3.43 -13.63 -1.30
C TYR A 9 2.61 -13.90 -0.04
N SER A 10 3.15 -14.72 0.86
CA SER A 10 2.52 -14.96 2.17
C SER A 10 2.48 -13.64 2.94
N ARG A 11 1.27 -13.07 3.08
CA ARG A 11 1.02 -11.88 3.89
C ARG A 11 1.36 -12.19 5.35
N LYS A 12 2.05 -11.27 6.04
CA LYS A 12 2.37 -11.40 7.47
C LYS A 12 1.58 -10.40 8.30
N TYR A 13 1.38 -9.20 7.74
CA TYR A 13 0.62 -8.13 8.35
C TYR A 13 -0.78 -8.01 7.77
N LEU A 14 -0.90 -7.97 6.44
CA LEU A 14 -2.19 -7.72 5.80
C LEU A 14 -3.08 -8.97 5.84
N ALA A 15 -4.39 -8.75 5.84
CA ALA A 15 -5.34 -9.84 5.69
C ALA A 15 -5.09 -10.58 4.35
N PRO A 16 -5.29 -11.92 4.29
CA PRO A 16 -5.11 -12.68 3.05
C PRO A 16 -5.97 -12.17 1.88
N ASN A 17 -7.11 -11.57 2.18
CA ASN A 17 -8.06 -10.98 1.25
C ASN A 17 -8.02 -9.45 1.23
N PHE A 18 -6.91 -8.84 1.67
CA PHE A 18 -6.75 -7.38 1.66
C PHE A 18 -6.91 -6.82 0.25
N ASP A 19 -7.77 -5.82 0.10
CA ASP A 19 -8.00 -5.14 -1.16
C ASP A 19 -7.24 -3.80 -1.22
N PRO A 20 -6.13 -3.71 -1.98
CA PRO A 20 -5.37 -2.46 -2.13
C PRO A 20 -6.10 -1.38 -2.92
N THR A 21 -7.27 -1.67 -3.51
CA THR A 21 -8.14 -0.69 -4.17
C THR A 21 -9.23 -0.13 -3.24
N SER A 22 -9.40 -0.73 -2.06
CA SER A 22 -10.40 -0.31 -1.08
C SER A 22 -9.86 0.81 -0.22
N VAL A 23 -10.34 2.04 -0.44
CA VAL A 23 -10.04 3.22 0.40
C VAL A 23 -10.26 2.90 1.88
N LYS A 24 -11.31 2.15 2.21
CA LYS A 24 -11.64 1.76 3.58
C LYS A 24 -10.54 0.88 4.19
N GLU A 25 -10.08 -0.14 3.48
CA GLU A 25 -9.07 -1.07 3.99
C GLU A 25 -7.69 -0.42 4.06
N VAL A 26 -7.30 0.32 3.01
CA VAL A 26 -6.05 1.09 2.97
C VAL A 26 -6.00 2.11 4.11
N THR A 27 -7.06 2.89 4.28
CA THR A 27 -7.15 3.87 5.38
C THR A 27 -7.11 3.21 6.74
N ALA A 28 -7.78 2.06 6.92
CA ALA A 28 -7.76 1.33 8.18
C ALA A 28 -6.34 0.83 8.52
N ALA A 29 -5.62 0.28 7.54
CA ALA A 29 -4.25 -0.19 7.70
C ALA A 29 -3.30 0.97 8.05
N TYR A 30 -3.39 2.10 7.36
CA TYR A 30 -2.58 3.28 7.69
C TYR A 30 -2.89 3.83 9.07
N ARG A 31 -4.17 3.93 9.45
CA ARG A 31 -4.55 4.42 10.79
C ARG A 31 -4.03 3.54 11.91
N GLU A 32 -4.06 2.22 11.72
CA GLU A 32 -3.49 1.28 12.68
C GLU A 32 -1.98 1.52 12.82
N LEU A 33 -1.24 1.56 11.70
CA LEU A 33 0.20 1.82 11.70
C LEU A 33 0.56 3.18 12.33
N SER A 34 -0.23 4.22 12.10
CA SER A 34 -0.04 5.53 12.71
C SER A 34 -0.29 5.49 14.22
N ALA A 35 -1.31 4.79 14.69
CA ALA A 35 -1.66 4.70 16.11
C ALA A 35 -0.82 3.71 16.93
N ARG A 36 -0.15 2.76 16.27
CA ARG A 36 0.60 1.68 16.93
C ARG A 36 1.70 2.21 17.85
N GLY A 37 1.70 1.81 19.12
CA GLY A 37 2.78 2.13 20.04
C GLY A 37 4.08 1.40 19.69
N LEU A 38 5.22 2.09 19.76
CA LEU A 38 6.54 1.55 19.49
C LEU A 38 7.38 1.66 20.77
N SER A 39 7.46 0.57 21.54
CA SER A 39 8.09 0.52 22.86
C SER A 39 9.57 0.13 22.84
N ASP A 40 10.00 -0.56 21.80
CA ASP A 40 11.33 -1.15 21.69
C ASP A 40 11.75 -1.34 20.22
N VAL A 41 13.01 -1.73 20.01
CA VAL A 41 13.61 -1.90 18.69
C VAL A 41 12.93 -3.00 17.88
N ASN A 42 12.48 -4.09 18.52
CA ASN A 42 11.81 -5.19 17.81
C ASN A 42 10.41 -4.74 17.34
N ALA A 43 9.69 -3.97 18.15
CA ALA A 43 8.41 -3.37 17.78
C ALA A 43 8.58 -2.38 16.62
N LEU A 44 9.67 -1.60 16.62
CA LEU A 44 10.02 -0.70 15.52
C LEU A 44 10.33 -1.47 14.23
N GLU A 45 11.19 -2.49 14.28
CA GLU A 45 11.54 -3.30 13.11
C GLU A 45 10.30 -3.96 12.49
N LYS A 46 9.45 -4.55 13.33
CA LYS A 46 8.18 -5.13 12.88
C LYS A 46 7.28 -4.08 12.25
N TRP A 47 7.16 -2.90 12.86
CA TRP A 47 6.35 -1.82 12.31
C TRP A 47 6.87 -1.34 10.94
N ILE A 48 8.18 -1.23 10.75
CA ILE A 48 8.77 -0.91 9.44
C ILE A 48 8.39 -1.99 8.42
N LEU A 49 8.54 -3.27 8.77
CA LEU A 49 8.17 -4.38 7.87
C LEU A 49 6.67 -4.36 7.50
N ASP A 50 5.80 -4.05 8.46
CA ASP A 50 4.36 -3.96 8.23
C ASP A 50 4.01 -2.74 7.35
N CYS A 51 4.70 -1.61 7.51
CA CYS A 51 4.61 -0.45 6.63
C CYS A 51 5.03 -0.80 5.19
N GLU A 52 6.15 -1.49 5.02
CA GLU A 52 6.64 -1.94 3.71
C GLU A 52 5.69 -2.96 3.06
N GLU A 53 5.10 -3.89 3.82
CA GLU A 53 4.12 -4.83 3.29
C GLU A 53 2.87 -4.11 2.74
N LEU A 54 2.39 -3.07 3.44
CA LEU A 54 1.29 -2.22 2.97
C LEU A 54 1.65 -1.46 1.69
N SER A 55 2.78 -0.75 1.69
CA SER A 55 3.24 0.02 0.52
C SER A 55 3.44 -0.88 -0.70
N SER A 56 4.08 -2.03 -0.53
CA SER A 56 4.31 -2.99 -1.61
C SER A 56 3.00 -3.55 -2.19
N ALA A 57 1.98 -3.80 -1.35
CA ALA A 57 0.68 -4.26 -1.82
C ALA A 57 -0.02 -3.23 -2.73
N ILE A 58 0.11 -1.95 -2.38
CA ILE A 58 -0.49 -0.84 -3.14
C ILE A 58 0.29 -0.61 -4.43
N GLU A 59 1.63 -0.59 -4.36
CA GLU A 59 2.50 -0.37 -5.52
C GLU A 59 2.36 -1.48 -6.57
N ASP A 60 2.27 -2.75 -6.15
CA ASP A 60 2.03 -3.86 -7.08
C ASP A 60 0.70 -3.69 -7.83
N ARG A 61 -0.37 -3.31 -7.10
CA ARG A 61 -1.67 -3.06 -7.73
C ARG A 61 -1.61 -1.88 -8.70
N TYR A 62 -0.95 -0.79 -8.31
CA TYR A 62 -0.75 0.38 -9.15
C TYR A 62 0.03 0.05 -10.42
N SER A 63 1.16 -0.64 -10.30
CA SER A 63 2.01 -1.05 -11.42
C SER A 63 1.24 -1.92 -12.41
N ARG A 64 0.45 -2.89 -11.92
CA ARG A 64 -0.39 -3.74 -12.77
C ARG A 64 -1.49 -2.95 -13.49
N ALA A 65 -2.14 -2.01 -12.79
CA ALA A 65 -3.17 -1.14 -13.38
C ALA A 65 -2.58 -0.20 -14.44
N HIS A 66 -1.38 0.36 -14.18
CA HIS A 66 -0.67 1.22 -15.12
C HIS A 66 -0.22 0.48 -16.39
N VAL A 67 0.30 -0.74 -16.24
CA VAL A 67 0.64 -1.58 -17.40
C VAL A 67 -0.62 -1.94 -18.19
N ALA A 68 -1.72 -2.28 -17.51
CA ALA A 68 -2.98 -2.59 -18.18
C ALA A 68 -3.54 -1.40 -18.98
N SER A 69 -3.54 -0.20 -18.39
CA SER A 69 -4.04 1.01 -19.07
C SER A 69 -3.17 1.45 -20.25
N THR A 70 -1.87 1.15 -20.23
CA THR A 70 -0.93 1.51 -21.32
C THR A 70 -0.87 0.49 -22.46
N VAL A 71 -1.17 -0.79 -22.21
CA VAL A 71 -1.16 -1.85 -23.25
C VAL A 71 -2.39 -1.83 -24.13
N ASN A 72 -3.57 -1.53 -23.57
CA ASN A 72 -4.82 -1.40 -24.33
C ASN A 72 -5.55 -0.12 -23.92
N THR A 73 -5.21 0.99 -24.57
CA THR A 73 -5.78 2.32 -24.29
C THR A 73 -7.25 2.46 -24.68
N THR A 74 -7.88 1.42 -25.22
CA THR A 74 -9.32 1.38 -25.50
C THR A 74 -10.12 0.58 -24.44
N ASP A 75 -9.44 0.01 -23.45
CA ASP A 75 -10.06 -0.69 -22.33
C ASP A 75 -10.47 0.30 -21.23
N GLU A 76 -11.72 0.76 -21.30
CA GLU A 76 -12.31 1.68 -20.33
C GLU A 76 -12.30 1.13 -18.89
N ALA A 77 -12.34 -0.19 -18.71
CA ALA A 77 -12.31 -0.81 -17.38
C ALA A 77 -10.91 -0.74 -16.76
N ALA A 78 -9.87 -0.98 -17.57
CA ALA A 78 -8.48 -0.82 -17.15
C ALA A 78 -8.15 0.64 -16.83
N GLU A 79 -8.60 1.58 -17.67
CA GLU A 79 -8.44 3.01 -17.43
C GLU A 79 -9.13 3.45 -16.14
N LYS A 80 -10.39 3.06 -15.94
CA LYS A 80 -11.15 3.40 -14.72
C LYS A 80 -10.48 2.85 -13.46
N ALA A 81 -9.99 1.62 -13.49
CA ALA A 81 -9.30 1.01 -12.37
C ALA A 81 -7.99 1.74 -12.03
N TYR A 82 -7.25 2.19 -13.05
CA TYR A 82 -6.06 3.01 -12.87
C TYR A 82 -6.40 4.39 -12.31
N MET A 83 -7.39 5.09 -12.87
CA MET A 83 -7.79 6.41 -12.39
C MET A 83 -8.29 6.38 -10.95
N GLN A 84 -9.02 5.34 -10.55
CA GLN A 84 -9.44 5.19 -9.15
C GLN A 84 -8.24 5.12 -8.20
N LEU A 85 -7.19 4.38 -8.56
CA LEU A 85 -5.97 4.31 -7.74
C LEU A 85 -5.28 5.68 -7.67
N VAL A 86 -5.21 6.40 -8.79
CA VAL A 86 -4.56 7.72 -8.87
C VAL A 86 -5.33 8.77 -8.08
N GLU A 87 -6.65 8.79 -8.18
CA GLU A 87 -7.50 9.82 -7.57
C GLU A 87 -7.78 9.55 -6.09
N GLU A 88 -7.93 8.28 -5.70
CA GLU A 88 -8.34 7.93 -4.33
C GLU A 88 -7.20 7.40 -3.48
N ILE A 89 -6.37 6.50 -4.01
CA ILE A 89 -5.38 5.75 -3.20
C ILE A 89 -4.04 6.49 -3.11
N LEU A 90 -3.51 7.03 -4.21
CA LEU A 90 -2.22 7.73 -4.19
C LEU A 90 -2.20 8.91 -3.21
N PRO A 91 -3.21 9.81 -3.15
CA PRO A 91 -3.19 10.93 -2.21
C PRO A 91 -3.20 10.47 -0.74
N LEU A 92 -3.87 9.35 -0.45
CA LEU A 92 -3.85 8.73 0.87
C LEU A 92 -2.46 8.20 1.20
N THR A 93 -1.82 7.49 0.25
CA THR A 93 -0.47 6.94 0.46
C THR A 93 0.56 8.03 0.71
N GLU A 94 0.47 9.17 0.01
CA GLU A 94 1.36 10.32 0.23
C GLU A 94 1.13 10.94 1.61
N THR A 95 -0.14 11.20 1.95
CA THR A 95 -0.51 11.82 3.24
C THR A 95 -0.08 10.94 4.42
N PHE A 96 -0.48 9.66 4.42
CA PHE A 96 -0.14 8.76 5.50
C PHE A 96 1.33 8.39 5.51
N GLY A 97 1.97 8.21 4.34
CA GLY A 97 3.40 7.94 4.24
C GLY A 97 4.23 9.06 4.90
N PHE A 98 3.85 10.33 4.68
CA PHE A 98 4.49 11.44 5.37
C PHE A 98 4.29 11.41 6.89
N GLU A 99 3.09 11.08 7.37
CA GLU A 99 2.83 10.95 8.81
C GLU A 99 3.59 9.78 9.45
N LEU A 100 3.70 8.64 8.77
CA LEU A 100 4.52 7.51 9.23
C LEU A 100 6.01 7.91 9.28
N ASN A 101 6.51 8.64 8.28
CA ASN A 101 7.90 9.13 8.26
C ASN A 101 8.17 10.12 9.40
N LYS A 102 7.27 11.06 9.67
CA LYS A 102 7.38 11.96 10.84
C LYS A 102 7.45 11.16 12.14
N LYS A 103 6.57 10.17 12.28
CA LYS A 103 6.54 9.30 13.45
C LYS A 103 7.88 8.59 13.62
N LEU A 104 8.43 8.01 12.55
CA LEU A 104 9.72 7.35 12.58
C LEU A 104 10.84 8.29 13.06
N ILE A 105 10.95 9.49 12.48
CA ILE A 105 11.99 10.47 12.83
C ILE A 105 11.84 11.01 14.26
N ALA A 106 10.62 11.08 14.78
CA ALA A 106 10.35 11.56 16.14
C ALA A 106 10.67 10.54 17.23
N LEU A 107 10.95 9.28 16.88
CA LEU A 107 11.27 8.26 17.88
C LEU A 107 12.68 8.47 18.42
N PRO A 108 12.87 8.38 19.75
CA PRO A 108 14.20 8.47 20.37
C PRO A 108 15.07 7.22 20.13
N LEU A 109 14.61 6.29 19.29
CA LEU A 109 15.23 5.00 18.97
C LEU A 109 15.93 5.00 17.60
N THR A 110 15.84 6.09 16.84
CA THR A 110 16.49 6.35 15.55
C THR A 110 17.52 7.47 15.70
#